data_AF-A0A1I7SYZ2-F1
#
_entry.id   AF-A0A1I7SYZ2-F1
#
_cell.length_a   1.000
_cell.length_b   1.000
_cell.length_c   1.000
_cell.angle_alpha   90.00
_cell.angle_beta   90.00
_cell.angle_gamma   90.00
#
_symmetry.space_group_name_H-M   'P 1'
#
loop_
_entity.id
_entity.type
_entity.pdbx_description
1 polymer ?
#
loop_
_entity_poly.entity_id
_entity_poly.type
_entity_poly.pdbx_seq_one_letter_code
_entity_poly.pdbx_strand_id
1 'polypeptide(L)' 'VKKVILSTDPFTVENGLLTPTLKAKRPQLRLKYKDGMAKIYKQFPNL' A
#
# COMPACT_ATOMS: atom_id res chain seq x y z
N VAL A 1 9.74 -2.68 16.25
CA VAL A 1 9.27 -1.42 15.60
C VAL A 1 8.58 -1.79 14.28
N LYS A 2 7.32 -1.39 14.07
CA LYS A 2 6.60 -1.66 12.80
C LYS A 2 7.23 -0.82 11.68
N LYS A 3 7.55 -1.43 10.53
CA LYS A 3 8.04 -0.72 9.33
C LYS A 3 6.83 -0.22 8.53
N VAL A 4 6.87 1.03 8.08
CA VAL A 4 5.80 1.66 7.30
C VAL A 4 6.37 2.29 6.05
N ILE A 5 5.57 2.32 4.97
CA ILE A 5 5.89 3.07 3.75
C ILE A 5 5.12 4.39 3.81
N LEU A 6 5.85 5.50 3.69
CA LEU A 6 5.24 6.82 3.57
C LEU A 6 4.99 7.13 2.09
N SER A 7 3.76 7.52 1.78
CA SER A 7 3.32 7.91 0.45
C SER A 7 2.70 9.30 0.55
N THR A 8 3.12 10.23 -0.31
CA THR A 8 2.53 11.57 -0.40
C THR A 8 1.18 11.55 -1.12
N ASP A 9 0.94 10.53 -1.95
CA ASP A 9 -0.31 10.39 -2.68
C ASP A 9 -1.44 9.90 -1.78
N PRO A 10 -2.57 10.63 -1.68
CA PRO A 10 -3.75 10.17 -0.96
C PRO A 10 -4.46 9.04 -1.70
N PHE A 11 -5.23 8.23 -0.96
CA PHE A 11 -6.15 7.26 -1.56
C PHE A 11 -7.43 8.00 -1.94
N THR A 12 -7.86 7.89 -3.20
CA THR A 12 -9.08 8.54 -3.69
C THR A 12 -9.95 7.53 -4.44
N VAL A 13 -11.20 7.89 -4.71
CA VAL A 13 -12.07 7.08 -5.57
C VAL A 13 -11.60 7.19 -7.03
N GLU A 14 -11.14 8.38 -7.43
CA GLU A 14 -10.67 8.70 -8.79
C GLU A 14 -9.41 7.92 -9.18
N ASN A 15 -8.45 7.78 -8.26
CA ASN A 15 -7.26 6.96 -8.49
C ASN A 15 -7.51 5.45 -8.29
N GLY A 16 -8.77 5.06 -8.09
CA GLY A 16 -9.22 3.68 -7.96
C GLY A 16 -9.00 3.08 -6.57
N LEU A 17 -8.15 3.66 -5.73
CA LEU A 17 -7.69 3.03 -4.49
C LEU A 17 -8.77 2.92 -3.41
N LEU A 18 -9.84 3.73 -3.51
CA LEU A 18 -11.02 3.64 -2.64
C LEU A 18 -12.26 3.13 -3.38
N THR A 19 -13.14 2.46 -2.64
CA THR A 19 -14.53 2.22 -3.06
C THR A 19 -15.30 3.54 -3.06
N PRO A 20 -16.44 3.62 -3.76
CA PRO A 20 -17.33 4.79 -3.67
C PRO A 20 -17.75 5.12 -2.22
N THR A 21 -17.75 4.11 -1.34
CA THR A 21 -18.02 4.23 0.10
C THR A 21 -16.78 4.51 0.96
N LEU A 22 -15.69 5.00 0.35
CA LEU A 22 -14.42 5.40 1.01
C LEU A 22 -13.69 4.27 1.76
N LYS A 23 -13.96 3.01 1.43
CA LYS A 23 -13.19 1.86 1.94
C LYS A 23 -12.01 1.57 1.03
N ALA A 24 -10.89 1.18 1.62
CA ALA A 24 -9.68 0.81 0.88
C ALA A 24 -9.89 -0.42 -0.01
N LYS A 25 -9.60 -0.32 -1.32
CA LYS A 25 -9.60 -1.46 -2.25
C LYS A 25 -8.31 -2.26 -2.09
N ARG A 26 -8.34 -3.22 -1.16
CA ARG A 26 -7.18 -4.07 -0.81
C ARG A 26 -6.47 -4.71 -2.03
N PRO A 27 -7.16 -5.24 -3.05
CA PRO A 27 -6.48 -5.80 -4.24
C PRO A 27 -5.65 -4.75 -5.00
N GLN A 28 -6.20 -3.55 -5.21
CA GLN A 28 -5.53 -2.49 -5.96
C GLN A 28 -4.36 -1.90 -5.16
N LEU A 29 -4.54 -1.70 -3.86
CA LEU A 29 -3.47 -1.26 -2.96
C LEU A 29 -2.31 -2.26 -2.92
N ARG A 30 -2.60 -3.57 -2.84
CA ARG A 30 -1.55 -4.60 -2.91
C ARG A 30 -0.77 -4.55 -4.21
N LEU A 31 -1.43 -4.30 -5.33
CA LEU A 31 -0.77 -4.19 -6.63
C LEU A 31 0.13 -2.94 -6.68
N LYS A 32 -0.40 -1.77 -6.28
CA LYS A 32 0.34 -0.49 -6.28
C LYS A 32 1.59 -0.53 -5.37
N TYR A 33 1.48 -1.13 -4.19
CA TYR A 33 2.55 -1.12 -3.18
C TYR A 33 3.36 -2.43 -3.12
N LYS A 34 3.14 -3.37 -4.05
CA LYS A 34 3.78 -4.70 -4.06
C LYS A 34 5.30 -4.60 -3.97
N ASP A 35 5.90 -3.77 -4.81
CA ASP A 35 7.36 -3.68 -4.92
C ASP A 35 7.99 -3.01 -3.69
N GLY A 36 7.33 -1.99 -3.14
CA GLY A 36 7.76 -1.35 -1.89
C GLY A 36 7.73 -2.32 -0.72
N MET A 37 6.66 -3.11 -0.60
CA MET A 37 6.54 -4.14 0.43
C MET A 37 7.60 -5.24 0.23
N ALA A 38 7.81 -5.70 -1.00
CA ALA A 38 8.84 -6.70 -1.31
C ALA A 38 10.24 -6.21 -0.95
N LYS A 39 10.56 -4.92 -1.19
CA LYS A 39 11.84 -4.32 -0.76
C LYS A 39 12.00 -4.34 0.76
N ILE A 40 10.95 -4.01 1.52
CA ILE A 40 10.98 -4.05 2.99
C ILE A 40 11.22 -5.47 3.49
N TYR A 41 10.45 -6.45 3.00
CA TYR A 41 10.62 -7.85 3.41
C TYR A 41 12.00 -8.41 3.04
N LYS A 42 12.56 -8.02 1.88
CA LYS A 42 13.93 -8.38 1.50
C LYS A 42 14.99 -7.73 2.39
N GLN A 43 14.82 -6.46 2.72
CA GLN A 43 15.77 -5.71 3.55
C GLN A 43 15.76 -6.18 5.02
N PHE A 44 14.62 -6.69 5.48
CA PHE A 44 14.40 -7.13 6.85
C PHE A 44 13.81 -8.55 6.86
N PRO A 45 14.63 -9.60 6.61
CA PRO A 45 14.15 -10.97 6.42
C PRO A 45 13.60 -11.65 7.68
N ASN A 46 13.87 -11.11 8.87
CA ASN A 46 13.42 -11.65 10.16
C ASN A 46 12.13 -10.98 10.68
N LEU A 47 11.25 -10.54 9.78
CA LEU A 47 9.98 -9.87 10.08
C LEU A 47 8.82 -10.87 10.20
#